data_AF-A0A1V0FWQ8-F1
#
_entry.id   AF-A0A1V0FWQ8-F1
#
_cell.length_a   1.000
_cell.length_b   1.000
_cell.length_c   1.000
_cell.angle_alpha   90.00
_cell.angle_beta   90.00
_cell.angle_gamma   90.00
#
_symmetry.space_group_name_H-M   'P 1'
#
loop_
_entity.id
_entity.type
_entity.pdbx_description
1 polymer ?
#
loop_
_entity_poly.entity_id
_entity_poly.type
_entity_poly.pdbx_seq_one_letter_code
_entity_poly.pdbx_strand_id
1 'polypeptide(L)' 'DDDCIGWMGLCSSSEKKCCEGYACEVWCKYD' A
#
# COMPACT_ATOMS: atom_id res chain seq x y z
N ASP A 1 -8.40 13.69 -0.22
CA ASP A 1 -7.92 13.00 -1.42
C ASP A 1 -6.59 12.37 -1.12
N ASP A 2 -6.59 11.10 -0.68
CA ASP A 2 -5.55 10.11 -0.98
C ASP A 2 -5.94 8.82 -0.25
N ASP A 3 -6.90 8.11 -0.85
CA ASP A 3 -7.34 6.79 -0.39
C ASP A 3 -6.31 5.72 -0.77
N CYS A 4 -5.11 5.85 -0.21
CA CYS A 4 -3.99 4.93 -0.40
C CYS A 4 -3.64 4.21 0.90
N ILE A 5 -3.00 3.06 0.75
CA ILE A 5 -2.60 2.21 1.87
C ILE A 5 -1.23 2.68 2.34
N GLY A 6 -1.17 3.09 3.61
CA GLY A 6 0.08 3.51 4.26
C GLY A 6 1.02 2.33 4.55
N TRP A 7 2.20 2.64 5.11
CA TRP A 7 3.21 1.66 5.48
C TRP A 7 2.65 0.53 6.38
N MET A 8 3.03 -0.70 6.08
CA MET A 8 2.52 -1.96 6.65
C MET A 8 1.00 -2.18 6.54
N GLY A 9 0.28 -1.35 5.80
CA GLY A 9 -1.11 -1.63 5.48
C GLY A 9 -1.22 -2.83 4.52
N LEU A 10 -2.20 -3.70 4.76
CA LEU A 10 -2.44 -4.89 3.95
C LEU A 10 -2.89 -4.50 2.55
N CYS A 11 -2.11 -4.86 1.53
CA CYS A 11 -2.37 -4.52 0.13
C CYS A 11 -2.66 -5.74 -0.75
N SER A 12 -2.29 -6.96 -0.33
CA SER A 12 -2.52 -8.20 -1.11
C SER A 12 -3.99 -8.51 -1.40
N SER A 13 -4.90 -7.97 -0.60
CA SER A 13 -6.34 -8.24 -0.69
C SER A 13 -7.16 -6.95 -0.70
N SER A 14 -6.50 -5.82 -0.91
CA SER A 14 -7.15 -4.51 -0.92
C SER A 14 -7.28 -4.03 -2.37
N GLU A 15 -8.42 -3.45 -2.71
CA GLU A 15 -8.62 -2.77 -4.00
C GLU A 15 -7.87 -1.43 -4.06
N LYS A 16 -7.38 -0.94 -2.91
CA LYS A 16 -6.57 0.28 -2.81
C LYS A 16 -5.11 0.00 -3.09
N LYS A 17 -4.42 0.96 -3.68
CA LYS A 17 -2.97 0.90 -3.91
C LYS A 17 -2.21 1.43 -2.70
N CYS A 18 -0.97 1.01 -2.53
CA CYS A 18 -0.05 1.65 -1.59
C CYS A 18 0.17 3.11 -1.97
N CYS A 19 0.40 3.97 -0.98
CA CYS A 19 0.77 5.36 -1.25
C CYS A 19 2.08 5.45 -2.02
N GLU A 20 2.31 6.59 -2.69
CA GLU A 20 3.55 6.82 -3.43
C GLU A 20 4.79 6.60 -2.56
N GLY A 21 5.80 5.92 -3.09
CA GLY A 21 7.00 5.51 -2.37
C GLY A 21 6.91 4.15 -1.67
N TYR A 22 5.77 3.45 -1.80
CA TYR A 22 5.59 2.11 -1.25
C TYR A 22 5.23 1.07 -2.34
N ALA A 23 5.90 -0.08 -2.31
CA ALA A 23 5.59 -1.26 -3.10
C ALA A 23 4.66 -2.23 -2.35
N CYS A 24 3.83 -2.96 -3.10
CA CYS A 24 2.95 -4.01 -2.55
C CYS A 24 3.50 -5.41 -2.84
N GLU A 25 3.82 -6.16 -1.78
CA GLU A 25 4.02 -7.63 -1.87
C GLU A 25 2.93 -8.38 -1.09
N VAL A 26 2.77 -8.06 0.19
CA VAL A 26 1.66 -8.50 1.06
C VAL A 26 1.11 -7.29 1.81
N TRP A 27 2.05 -6.49 2.31
CA TRP A 27 1.86 -5.19 2.94
C TRP A 27 2.57 -4.13 2.11
N CYS A 28 2.13 -2.88 2.24
CA CYS A 28 2.85 -1.74 1.69
C CYS A 28 4.16 -1.55 2.45
N LYS A 29 5.28 -1.57 1.74
CA LYS A 29 6.62 -1.32 2.28
C LYS A 29 7.35 -0.37 1.36
N TYR A 30 8.42 0.28 1.84
CA TYR A 30 9.24 1.11 0.95
C TYR A 30 9.66 0.31 -0.28
N ASP A 31 9.50 0.94 -1.45
CA ASP A 31 10.03 0.42 -2.71
C ASP A 31 11.56 0.28 -2.63
#